data_AF-A0A7J9HWM0-F1
#
_entry.id   AF-A0A7J9HWM0-F1
#
_cell.length_a   1.000
_cell.length_b   1.000
_cell.length_c   1.000
_cell.angle_alpha   90.00
_cell.angle_beta   90.00
_cell.angle_gamma   90.00
#
_symmetry.space_group_name_H-M   'P 1'
#
loop_
_entity.id
_entity.type
_entity.pdbx_description
1 polymer ?
#
loop_
_entity_poly.entity_id
_entity_poly.type
_entity_poly.pdbx_seq_one_letter_code
_entity_poly.pdbx_strand_id
1 'polypeptide(L)'
;MFFPAKATLQEMEFGAVVTIDENLFDGGIGTNGSPLGKAQGVYVASSEGETSHMMAMTTVFADGGFKDGLRFFGLHRRDVSESHIAVIGGMGKYVGANGYATVKVVELRPNSAMTMKQGVNKLLLFNVYLS
;
A
#
# COMPACT_ATOMS: atom_id res chain seq x y z
N MET A 1 5.33 -5.25 -4.04
CA MET A 1 5.22 -5.05 -2.57
C MET A 1 3.75 -5.08 -2.20
N PHE A 2 3.36 -5.88 -1.21
CA PHE A 2 1.98 -5.90 -0.71
C PHE A 2 1.89 -5.41 0.74
N PHE A 3 0.78 -4.80 1.11
CA PHE A 3 0.43 -4.58 2.52
C PHE A 3 -1.07 -4.84 2.77
N PRO A 4 -1.43 -5.35 3.97
CA PRO A 4 -2.82 -5.57 4.33
C PRO A 4 -3.53 -4.24 4.47
N ALA A 5 -4.66 -4.08 3.79
CA ALA A 5 -5.55 -2.97 4.03
C ALA A 5 -6.43 -3.35 5.23
N LYS A 6 -5.85 -3.43 6.44
CA LYS A 6 -6.66 -3.69 7.64
C LYS A 6 -7.60 -2.49 7.82
N ALA A 7 -8.84 -2.67 7.38
CA ALA A 7 -9.98 -1.76 7.58
C ALA A 7 -10.11 -0.49 6.69
N THR A 8 -9.30 -0.27 5.64
CA THR A 8 -9.27 1.02 4.89
C THR A 8 -10.18 1.12 3.66
N LEU A 9 -10.95 0.09 3.29
CA LEU A 9 -11.64 0.04 1.99
C LEU A 9 -13.15 -0.24 2.08
N GLN A 10 -13.80 -0.01 3.22
CA GLN A 10 -15.26 -0.10 3.32
C GLN A 10 -15.77 1.26 3.83
N GLU A 11 -16.50 1.98 2.98
CA GLU A 11 -17.24 3.23 3.28
C GLU A 11 -16.47 4.26 4.12
N MET A 12 -15.44 4.87 3.51
CA MET A 12 -14.80 6.04 4.12
C MET A 12 -15.59 7.30 3.75
N GLU A 13 -16.14 7.97 4.76
CA GLU A 13 -16.74 9.30 4.61
C GLU A 13 -15.78 10.27 3.95
N PHE A 14 -16.28 11.16 3.09
CA PHE A 14 -15.45 12.17 2.43
C PHE A 14 -14.66 13.00 3.45
N GLY A 15 -13.35 13.12 3.22
CA GLY A 15 -12.44 13.81 4.15
C GLY A 15 -11.92 12.95 5.30
N ALA A 16 -12.40 11.71 5.47
CA ALA A 16 -11.85 10.79 6.45
C ALA A 16 -10.37 10.50 6.18
N VAL A 17 -9.58 10.51 7.25
CA VAL A 17 -8.14 10.21 7.22
C VAL A 17 -7.88 8.92 7.97
N VAL A 18 -7.20 7.97 7.34
CA VAL A 18 -6.76 6.73 7.97
C VAL A 18 -5.25 6.63 7.92
N THR A 19 -4.66 6.26 9.04
CA THR A 19 -3.21 6.03 9.17
C THR A 19 -2.83 4.69 8.54
N ILE A 20 -1.71 4.69 7.82
CA ILE A 20 -1.05 3.49 7.32
C ILE A 20 0.08 3.17 8.29
N ASP A 21 0.07 1.96 8.87
CA ASP A 21 1.20 1.36 9.60
C ASP A 21 1.16 -0.15 9.38
N GLU A 22 1.65 -0.57 8.21
CA GLU A 22 1.46 -1.93 7.72
C GLU A 22 2.77 -2.60 7.35
N ASN A 23 2.83 -3.92 7.55
CA ASN A 23 3.98 -4.73 7.14
C ASN A 23 3.98 -4.95 5.63
N LEU A 24 5.18 -4.94 5.06
CA LEU A 24 5.41 -5.19 3.64
C LEU A 24 5.75 -6.65 3.43
N PHE A 25 5.10 -7.30 2.46
CA PHE A 25 5.38 -8.69 2.09
C PHE A 25 5.92 -8.80 0.66
N ASP A 26 6.60 -9.91 0.41
CA ASP A 26 7.11 -10.24 -0.92
C ASP A 26 5.97 -10.42 -1.93
N GLY A 27 6.33 -10.44 -3.22
CA GLY A 27 5.37 -10.56 -4.31
C GLY A 27 4.64 -11.91 -4.39
N GLY A 28 4.97 -12.86 -3.51
CA GLY A 28 4.40 -14.20 -3.47
C GLY A 28 2.98 -14.20 -2.92
N ILE A 29 2.19 -15.21 -3.29
CA ILE A 29 0.80 -15.32 -2.85
C ILE A 29 0.78 -15.64 -1.34
N GLY A 30 0.67 -14.61 -0.50
CA GLY A 30 0.36 -14.71 0.92
C GLY A 30 1.14 -13.77 1.84
N THR A 31 0.68 -13.65 3.08
CA THR A 31 1.35 -12.89 4.16
C THR A 31 2.12 -13.81 5.11
N ASN A 32 2.42 -15.05 4.69
CA ASN A 32 3.02 -16.09 5.54
C ASN A 32 4.56 -16.00 5.60
N GLY A 33 5.17 -15.09 4.84
CA GLY A 33 6.61 -14.83 4.86
C GLY A 33 7.02 -13.78 5.90
N SER A 34 8.32 -13.70 6.17
CA SER A 34 8.89 -12.62 6.98
C SER A 34 8.63 -11.25 6.31
N PRO A 35 8.22 -10.22 7.08
CA PRO A 35 8.07 -8.88 6.53
C PRO A 35 9.36 -8.38 5.87
N LEU A 36 9.24 -7.85 4.66
CA LEU A 36 10.32 -7.20 3.93
C LEU A 36 10.56 -5.75 4.39
N GLY A 37 9.69 -5.21 5.24
CA GLY A 37 9.73 -3.82 5.66
C GLY A 37 8.40 -3.34 6.23
N LYS A 38 8.24 -2.01 6.31
CA LYS A 38 7.01 -1.34 6.75
C LYS A 38 6.60 -0.21 5.80
N ALA A 39 5.29 -0.01 5.67
CA ALA A 39 4.68 1.18 5.07
C ALA A 39 4.06 2.04 6.16
N GLN A 40 4.35 3.34 6.15
CA GLN A 40 3.82 4.30 7.10
C GLN A 40 3.37 5.57 6.38
N GLY A 41 2.21 6.10 6.77
CA GLY A 41 1.65 7.26 6.08
C GLY A 41 0.17 7.48 6.36
N VAL A 42 -0.52 8.07 5.40
CA VAL A 42 -1.95 8.39 5.48
C VAL A 42 -2.66 8.11 4.17
N TYR A 43 -3.95 7.82 4.32
CA TYR A 43 -4.91 7.58 3.27
C TYR A 43 -6.11 8.51 3.53
N VAL A 44 -6.54 9.26 2.53
CA VAL A 44 -7.62 10.26 2.67
C VAL A 44 -8.72 9.98 1.67
N ALA A 45 -9.96 9.82 2.13
CA ALA A 45 -11.12 9.77 1.24
C ALA A 45 -11.31 11.12 0.56
N SER A 46 -11.16 11.14 -0.76
CA SER A 46 -11.03 12.39 -1.55
C SER A 46 -12.21 12.61 -2.52
N SER A 47 -13.24 11.79 -2.45
CA SER A 47 -14.46 11.94 -3.23
C SER A 47 -15.69 11.51 -2.43
N GLU A 48 -16.78 12.26 -2.58
CA GLU A 48 -18.11 11.92 -2.04
C GLU A 48 -18.67 10.61 -2.63
N GLY A 49 -18.18 10.16 -3.79
CA GLY A 49 -18.53 8.87 -4.39
C GLY A 49 -17.68 7.70 -3.92
N GLU A 50 -16.79 7.90 -2.94
CA GLU A 50 -15.90 6.89 -2.32
C GLU A 50 -14.98 6.11 -3.28
N THR A 51 -14.88 6.48 -4.55
CA THR A 51 -14.07 5.74 -5.51
C THR A 51 -12.60 6.16 -5.45
N SER A 52 -12.31 7.38 -5.00
CA SER A 52 -10.98 7.99 -5.10
C SER A 52 -10.41 8.37 -3.74
N HIS A 53 -9.17 7.97 -3.48
CA HIS A 53 -8.48 8.20 -2.23
C HIS A 53 -7.07 8.73 -2.46
N MET A 54 -6.70 9.78 -1.76
CA MET A 54 -5.33 10.31 -1.78
C MET A 54 -4.45 9.52 -0.83
N MET A 55 -3.26 9.14 -1.27
CA MET A 55 -2.27 8.42 -0.49
C MET A 55 -0.98 9.24 -0.40
N ALA A 56 -0.44 9.35 0.81
CA ALA A 56 0.92 9.79 1.06
C ALA A 56 1.58 8.78 1.99
N MET A 57 2.62 8.09 1.53
CA MET A 57 3.27 7.06 2.34
C MET A 57 4.78 6.96 2.11
N THR A 58 5.47 6.49 3.13
CA THR A 58 6.88 6.09 3.09
C THR A 58 6.97 4.60 3.35
N THR A 59 7.74 3.90 2.53
CA THR A 59 8.12 2.51 2.78
C THR A 59 9.56 2.46 3.26
N VAL A 60 9.83 1.65 4.27
CA VAL A 60 11.16 1.34 4.77
C VAL A 60 11.41 -0.15 4.65
N PHE A 61 12.54 -0.51 4.06
CA PHE A 61 12.91 -1.91 3.83
C PHE A 61 13.72 -2.44 5.00
N ALA A 62 13.38 -3.65 5.47
CA ALA A 62 14.13 -4.32 6.54
C ALA A 62 15.54 -4.69 6.07
N ASP A 63 15.67 -5.03 4.78
CA ASP A 63 16.97 -5.20 4.14
C ASP A 63 17.77 -3.88 4.20
N GLY A 64 19.02 -3.96 4.65
CA GLY A 64 19.83 -2.78 4.95
C GLY A 64 19.55 -2.13 6.33
N GLY A 65 18.76 -2.78 7.20
CA GLY A 65 18.53 -2.33 8.58
C GLY A 65 17.63 -1.11 8.70
N PHE A 66 16.56 -1.04 7.90
CA PHE A 66 15.57 0.06 7.89
C PHE A 66 16.14 1.43 7.48
N LYS A 67 17.24 1.43 6.72
CA LYS A 67 17.88 2.66 6.21
C LYS A 67 17.45 3.02 4.79
N ASP A 68 17.01 2.03 4.02
CA ASP A 68 16.57 2.19 2.65
C ASP A 68 15.04 2.29 2.58
N GLY A 69 14.53 3.16 1.71
CA GLY A 69 13.09 3.34 1.58
C GLY A 69 12.67 4.18 0.38
N LEU A 70 11.38 4.15 0.06
CA LEU A 70 10.77 4.94 -1.00
C LEU A 70 9.61 5.78 -0.45
N ARG A 71 9.35 6.92 -1.09
CA ARG A 71 8.26 7.83 -0.74
C ARG A 71 7.30 7.94 -1.90
N PHE A 72 6.01 7.89 -1.59
CA PHE A 72 4.95 7.86 -2.57
C PHE A 72 3.90 8.92 -2.29
N PHE A 73 3.35 9.49 -3.34
CA PHE A 73 2.20 10.38 -3.28
C PHE A 73 1.33 10.22 -4.53
N GLY A 74 0.02 10.15 -4.35
CA GLY A 74 -0.89 10.11 -5.50
C GLY A 74 -2.32 9.74 -5.16
N LEU A 75 -3.11 9.55 -6.22
CA LEU A 75 -4.51 9.17 -6.13
C LEU A 75 -4.67 7.68 -6.43
N HIS A 76 -5.26 6.95 -5.49
CA HIS A 76 -5.73 5.59 -5.68
C HIS A 76 -7.23 5.59 -5.97
N ARG A 77 -7.59 5.04 -7.13
CA ARG A 77 -8.96 4.89 -7.62
C ARG A 77 -9.36 3.42 -7.58
N ARG A 78 -10.50 3.14 -6.95
CA ARG A 78 -11.04 1.78 -6.74
C ARG A 78 -11.97 1.32 -7.86
N ASP A 79 -12.47 2.25 -8.66
CA ASP A 79 -13.32 2.03 -9.83
C ASP A 79 -12.54 1.60 -11.09
N VAL A 80 -11.21 1.51 -10.99
CA VAL A 80 -10.31 1.06 -12.04
C VAL A 80 -9.53 -0.18 -11.59
N SER A 81 -9.11 -1.00 -12.55
CA SER A 81 -8.32 -2.22 -12.28
C SER A 81 -6.91 -1.93 -11.78
N GLU A 82 -6.36 -0.76 -12.09
CA GLU A 82 -5.01 -0.34 -11.73
C GLU A 82 -4.94 1.18 -11.58
N SER A 83 -4.40 1.64 -10.45
CA SER A 83 -4.10 3.06 -10.21
C SER A 83 -2.61 3.34 -10.31
N HIS A 84 -2.25 4.58 -10.60
CA HIS A 84 -0.85 5.02 -10.68
C HIS A 84 -0.59 6.09 -9.63
N ILE A 85 0.50 5.95 -8.87
CA ILE A 85 0.96 6.96 -7.91
C ILE A 85 2.43 7.29 -8.17
N ALA A 86 2.86 8.50 -7.81
CA ALA A 86 4.22 8.95 -8.05
C ALA A 86 5.18 8.42 -6.97
N VAL A 87 6.41 8.08 -7.37
CA VAL A 87 7.56 7.97 -6.48
C VAL A 87 8.18 9.36 -6.39
N ILE A 88 8.08 9.99 -5.22
CA ILE A 88 8.48 11.38 -5.00
C ILE A 88 9.84 11.51 -4.30
N GLY A 89 10.51 10.39 -4.04
CA GLY A 89 11.81 10.36 -3.38
C GLY A 89 12.11 9.01 -2.75
N GLY A 90 13.26 8.93 -2.10
CA GLY A 90 13.66 7.78 -1.31
C GLY A 90 14.71 8.12 -0.26
N MET A 91 15.14 7.10 0.47
CA MET A 91 16.10 7.14 1.56
C MET A 91 17.17 6.06 1.36
N GLY A 92 18.33 6.26 1.96
CA GLY A 92 19.46 5.32 1.85
C GLY A 92 19.91 5.18 0.39
N LYS A 93 19.97 3.94 -0.11
CA LYS A 93 20.34 3.68 -1.51
C LYS A 93 19.38 4.27 -2.55
N TYR A 94 18.18 4.69 -2.14
CA TYR A 94 17.17 5.30 -3.02
C TYR A 94 17.11 6.83 -2.90
N VAL A 95 18.14 7.47 -2.35
CA VAL A 95 18.23 8.94 -2.37
C VAL A 95 18.14 9.45 -3.82
N GLY A 96 17.24 10.39 -4.06
CA GLY A 96 16.97 10.93 -5.40
C GLY A 96 16.05 10.08 -6.29
N ALA A 97 15.51 8.98 -5.79
CA ALA A 97 14.59 8.13 -6.56
C ALA A 97 13.36 8.92 -7.05
N ASN A 98 13.04 8.76 -8.34
CA ASN A 98 11.86 9.31 -8.99
C ASN A 98 11.24 8.22 -9.89
N GLY A 99 9.95 8.32 -10.18
CA GLY A 99 9.25 7.39 -11.04
C GLY A 99 7.79 7.25 -10.65
N TYR A 100 7.23 6.05 -10.83
CA TYR A 100 5.84 5.77 -10.49
C TYR A 100 5.65 4.35 -9.97
N ALA A 101 4.51 4.10 -9.34
CA ALA A 101 4.08 2.78 -8.94
C ALA A 101 2.65 2.50 -9.41
N THR A 102 2.40 1.26 -9.85
CA THR A 102 1.04 0.78 -10.08
C THR A 102 0.49 0.17 -8.81
N VAL A 103 -0.79 0.42 -8.52
CA VAL A 103 -1.50 -0.03 -7.32
C VAL A 103 -2.72 -0.84 -7.72
N LYS A 104 -2.77 -2.12 -7.33
CA LYS A 104 -3.89 -3.03 -7.58
C LYS A 104 -4.46 -3.56 -6.27
N VAL A 105 -5.78 -3.73 -6.23
CA VAL A 105 -6.42 -4.47 -5.12
C VAL A 105 -6.35 -5.96 -5.45
N VAL A 106 -5.80 -6.76 -4.55
CA VAL A 106 -5.83 -8.22 -4.65
C VAL A 106 -6.62 -8.81 -3.50
N GLU A 107 -7.42 -9.83 -3.79
CA GLU A 107 -8.18 -10.54 -2.77
C GLU A 107 -7.40 -11.76 -2.30
N LEU A 108 -7.23 -11.88 -0.98
CA LEU A 108 -6.71 -13.10 -0.39
C LEU A 108 -7.82 -14.15 -0.44
N ARG A 109 -7.67 -15.15 -1.31
CA ARG A 109 -8.55 -16.32 -1.28
C ARG A 109 -8.26 -17.09 0.00
N PRO A 110 -9.25 -17.30 0.89
CA PRO A 110 -9.02 -18.07 2.10
C PRO A 110 -8.86 -19.53 1.72
N ASN A 111 -7.64 -20.05 1.84
CA ASN A 111 -7.43 -21.49 1.94
C ASN A 111 -7.98 -21.87 3.32
N SER A 112 -8.96 -22.77 3.34
CA SER A 112 -9.83 -23.12 4.46
C SER A 112 -9.07 -23.49 5.76
N ALA A 113 -8.62 -22.51 6.55
CA ALA A 113 -8.13 -22.71 7.92
C ALA A 113 -7.95 -21.43 8.77
N MET A 114 -8.20 -20.23 8.23
CA MET A 114 -8.11 -19.01 9.02
C MET A 114 -9.34 -18.13 8.79
N THR A 115 -10.30 -18.24 9.71
CA THR A 115 -11.26 -17.18 9.98
C THR A 115 -10.51 -16.01 10.62
N MET A 116 -9.77 -15.25 9.81
CA MET A 116 -9.35 -13.91 10.20
C MET A 116 -10.56 -12.99 10.00
N LYS A 117 -10.90 -12.25 11.07
CA LYS A 117 -12.07 -11.40 11.20
C LYS A 117 -12.35 -10.61 9.92
N GLN A 118 -13.62 -10.61 9.50
CA GLN A 118 -14.18 -9.83 8.40
C GLN A 118 -13.53 -8.42 8.37
N GLY A 119 -12.65 -8.17 7.39
CA GLY A 119 -11.96 -6.88 7.25
C GLY A 119 -10.55 -6.92 6.66
N VAL A 120 -9.89 -8.10 6.60
CA VAL A 120 -8.49 -8.23 6.12
C VAL A 120 -8.39 -8.94 4.75
N ASN A 121 -9.49 -9.02 3.99
CA ASN A 121 -9.53 -9.83 2.77
C ASN A 121 -8.90 -9.16 1.53
N LYS A 122 -8.45 -7.90 1.64
CA LYS A 122 -7.89 -7.13 0.52
C LYS A 122 -6.47 -6.65 0.84
N LEU A 123 -5.54 -6.93 -0.06
CA LEU A 123 -4.19 -6.35 -0.04
C LEU A 123 -4.05 -5.36 -1.20
N LEU A 124 -3.18 -4.36 -1.04
CA LEU A 124 -2.77 -3.52 -2.15
C LEU A 124 -1.42 -3.99 -2.70
N LEU A 125 -1.35 -4.29 -3.99
CA LEU A 125 -0.13 -4.63 -4.73
C LEU A 125 0.49 -3.39 -5.34
N PHE A 126 1.76 -3.15 -5.01
CA PHE A 126 2.59 -2.11 -5.60
C PHE A 126 3.66 -2.71 -6.51
N ASN A 127 3.65 -2.33 -7.78
CA ASN A 127 4.81 -2.51 -8.67
C ASN A 127 5.46 -1.15 -8.87
N VAL A 128 6.76 -1.04 -8.62
CA VAL A 128 7.49 0.23 -8.61
C VAL A 128 8.44 0.29 -9.80
N TYR A 129 8.42 1.42 -10.51
CA TYR A 129 9.25 1.71 -11.67
C TYR A 129 10.03 3.00 -11.38
N LEU A 130 11.35 2.87 -11.23
CA LEU A 130 12.24 4.00 -10.99
C LEU A 130 12.90 4.46 -12.29
N SER A 131 13.15 5.76 -12.41
CA SER A 131 13.88 6.40 -13.53
C SER A 131 15.36 6.56 -13.23
#